data_AF-A0AAD5GGV8-F1
#
_entry.id   AF-A0AAD5GGV8-F1
#
_cell.length_a   1.000
_cell.length_b   1.000
_cell.length_c   1.000
_cell.angle_alpha   90.00
_cell.angle_beta   90.00
_cell.angle_gamma   90.00
#
_symmetry.space_group_name_H-M   'P 1'
#
loop_
_entity.id
_entity.type
_entity.pdbx_description
1 polymer ?
#
loop_
_entity_poly.entity_id
_entity_poly.type
_entity_poly.pdbx_seq_one_letter_code
_entity_poly.pdbx_strand_id
1 'polypeptide(L)' 'MGVAGTPKLKFYDLDFGFGKPIKHETISIDYNGSISMSACRESNEDLEIGVCLSATEMDVFAFNLDSGLESYMI' A
#
# COMPACT_ATOMS: atom_id res chain seq x y z
N MET A 1 11.47 1.78 -12.09
CA MET A 1 10.41 1.62 -11.08
C MET A 1 10.90 0.63 -10.04
N GLY A 2 10.83 0.97 -8.75
CA GLY A 2 11.19 0.10 -7.63
C GLY A 2 9.99 -0.25 -6.77
N VAL A 3 10.21 -1.16 -5.81
CA VAL A 3 9.24 -1.48 -4.75
C VAL A 3 9.93 -1.19 -3.42
N ALA A 4 9.32 -0.31 -2.63
CA ALA A 4 9.76 -0.01 -1.27
C ALA A 4 9.00 -0.89 -0.26
N GLY A 5 9.70 -1.38 0.76
CA GLY A 5 9.09 -2.21 1.80
C GLY A 5 9.00 -3.70 1.47
N THR A 6 8.44 -4.46 2.41
CA THR A 6 8.17 -5.89 2.27
C THR A 6 7.05 -6.30 3.24
N PRO A 7 6.15 -7.23 2.88
CA PRO A 7 5.13 -7.74 3.80
C PRO A 7 5.70 -8.42 5.05
N LYS A 8 6.96 -8.87 4.99
CA LYS A 8 7.66 -9.43 6.16
C LYS A 8 7.97 -8.36 7.22
N LEU A 9 7.99 -7.09 6.83
CA LEU A 9 8.22 -5.94 7.70
C LEU A 9 6.87 -5.44 8.20
N LYS A 10 6.45 -5.93 9.36
CA LYS A 10 5.13 -5.70 9.95
C LYS A 10 5.07 -4.35 10.67
N PHE A 11 5.02 -3.25 9.92
CA PHE A 11 5.00 -1.89 10.49
C PHE A 11 3.91 -1.67 11.54
N TYR A 12 2.75 -2.29 11.35
CA TYR A 12 1.62 -2.17 12.28
C TYR A 12 1.79 -2.96 13.59
N ASP A 13 2.82 -3.81 13.73
CA ASP A 13 3.14 -4.49 14.98
C ASP A 13 4.07 -3.68 15.90
N LEU A 14 4.58 -2.53 15.44
CA LEU A 14 5.38 -1.63 16.27
C LEU A 14 4.50 -1.00 17.34
N ASP A 15 4.94 -1.00 18.60
CA ASP A 15 4.26 -0.31 19.70
C ASP A 15 5.31 0.34 20.62
N PHE A 16 5.24 1.67 20.74
CA PHE A 16 6.13 2.46 21.58
C PHE A 16 5.55 2.75 22.97
N GLY A 17 4.44 2.10 23.34
CA GLY A 17 3.68 2.33 24.58
C GLY A 17 2.43 3.18 24.40
N PHE A 18 2.10 3.54 23.16
CA PHE A 18 0.92 4.34 22.81
C PHE A 18 -0.08 3.56 21.96
N GLY A 19 0.14 2.26 21.77
CA GLY A 19 -0.62 1.40 20.88
C GLY A 19 -0.02 1.33 19.47
N LYS A 20 -0.60 0.43 18.67
CA LYS A 20 -0.19 0.16 17.29
C LYS A 20 -0.49 1.34 16.34
N PRO A 21 0.33 1.57 15.30
CA PRO A 21 0.06 2.55 14.27
C PRO A 21 -1.33 2.39 13.64
N ILE A 22 -1.94 3.52 13.29
CA ILE A 22 -3.22 3.54 12.57
C ILE A 22 -2.98 3.42 11.06
N LYS A 23 -1.93 4.08 10.55
CA LYS A 23 -1.56 4.10 9.14
C LYS A 23 -0.03 4.22 9.00
N HIS A 24 0.53 3.54 8.02
CA HIS A 24 1.93 3.65 7.61
C HIS A 24 2.00 4.17 6.17
N GLU A 25 2.95 5.07 5.88
CA GLU A 25 3.17 5.63 4.54
C GLU A 25 4.66 5.69 4.22
N THR A 26 5.03 5.32 2.98
CA THR A 26 6.43 5.39 2.52
C THR A 26 6.63 6.62 1.63
N ILE A 27 6.84 7.79 2.24
CA ILE A 27 6.88 9.09 1.55
C ILE A 27 7.94 9.18 0.43
N SER A 28 9.03 8.40 0.51
CA SER A 28 10.09 8.45 -0.50
C SER A 28 9.66 7.96 -1.89
N ILE A 29 8.51 7.29 -2.03
CA ILE A 29 8.01 6.81 -3.32
C ILE A 29 7.59 7.94 -4.27
N ASP A 30 7.25 9.11 -3.71
CA ASP A 30 6.79 10.30 -4.44
C ASP A 30 7.80 10.79 -5.49
N TYR A 31 9.10 10.53 -5.27
CA TYR A 31 10.18 11.14 -6.04
C TYR A 31 10.72 10.28 -7.18
N ASN A 32 10.35 8.99 -7.25
CA ASN A 32 11.06 8.04 -8.12
C ASN A 32 10.13 7.10 -8.89
N GLY A 33 8.82 7.36 -8.89
CA GLY A 33 7.82 6.52 -9.57
C GLY A 33 7.84 5.07 -9.07
N SER A 34 8.16 4.88 -7.78
CA SER A 34 8.08 3.57 -7.12
C SER A 34 6.72 3.39 -6.46
N ILE A 35 6.46 2.16 -6.04
CA ILE A 35 5.33 1.81 -5.19
C ILE A 35 5.86 1.33 -3.83
N SER A 36 5.01 1.34 -2.83
CA SER A 36 5.29 0.66 -1.56
C SER A 36 4.44 -0.57 -1.39
N MET A 37 4.96 -1.56 -0.65
CA MET A 37 4.29 -2.83 -0.40
C MET A 37 4.58 -3.31 1.03
N SER A 38 3.53 -3.50 1.82
CA SER A 38 3.60 -3.92 3.23
C SER A 38 2.43 -4.83 3.63
N ALA A 39 2.54 -5.50 4.76
CA ALA A 39 1.40 -6.21 5.35
C ALA A 39 0.34 -5.21 5.82
N CYS A 40 -0.93 -5.57 5.71
CA CYS A 40 -2.04 -4.79 6.22
C CYS A 40 -2.06 -4.75 7.76
N ARG A 41 -2.76 -3.74 8.29
CA ARG A 41 -2.95 -3.54 9.74
C ARG A 41 -3.80 -4.63 10.38
N GLU A 42 -4.92 -4.97 9.75
CA GLU A 42 -5.95 -5.86 10.31
C GLU A 42 -5.63 -7.35 10.07
N SER A 43 -4.91 -7.66 8.97
CA SER A 43 -4.53 -9.01 8.58
C SER A 43 -3.11 -9.00 8.02
N ASN A 44 -2.27 -9.91 8.52
CA ASN A 44 -0.92 -10.13 7.99
C ASN A 44 -0.91 -10.94 6.68
N GLU A 45 -2.06 -11.53 6.31
CA GLU A 45 -2.22 -12.24 5.03
C GLU A 45 -2.62 -11.29 3.91
N ASP A 46 -3.17 -10.12 4.27
CA ASP A 46 -3.58 -9.08 3.33
C ASP A 46 -2.41 -8.13 3.05
N LEU A 47 -2.44 -7.54 1.85
CA LEU A 47 -1.39 -6.67 1.35
C LEU A 47 -1.88 -5.22 1.24
N GLU A 48 -1.08 -4.29 1.74
CA GLU A 48 -1.25 -2.86 1.53
C GLU A 48 -0.27 -2.38 0.46
N ILE A 49 -0.77 -1.72 -0.59
CA ILE A 49 0.02 -1.16 -1.68
C ILE A 49 -0.16 0.36 -1.67
N GLY A 50 0.94 1.09 -1.50
CA GLY A 50 0.94 2.55 -1.58
C GLY A 50 1.44 3.04 -2.94
N VAL A 51 0.69 3.95 -3.54
CA VAL A 51 0.99 4.58 -4.84
C VAL A 51 0.86 6.10 -4.72
N CYS A 52 1.72 6.84 -5.41
CA CYS A 52 1.67 8.29 -5.50
C CYS A 52 1.74 8.69 -6.97
N LEU A 53 0.64 9.26 -7.49
CA LEU A 53 0.43 9.60 -8.89
C LEU A 53 -0.25 10.97 -8.99
N SER A 54 -0.29 11.57 -10.18
CA SER A 54 -1.16 12.74 -10.38
C SER A 54 -2.62 12.37 -10.18
N ALA A 55 -3.48 13.36 -9.87
CA ALA A 55 -4.90 13.11 -9.61
C ALA A 55 -5.59 12.34 -10.76
N THR A 56 -5.35 12.76 -12.00
CA THR A 56 -5.94 12.10 -13.19
C THR A 56 -5.43 10.68 -13.38
N GLU A 57 -4.15 10.42 -13.11
CA GLU A 57 -3.59 9.06 -13.16
C GLU A 57 -4.13 8.18 -12.03
N MET A 58 -4.37 8.75 -10.84
CA MET A 58 -4.95 8.02 -9.71
C MET A 58 -6.40 7.59 -10.00
N ASP A 59 -7.21 8.45 -10.63
CA ASP A 59 -8.58 8.11 -11.03
C ASP A 59 -8.60 6.91 -11.99
N VAL A 60 -7.69 6.92 -12.97
CA VAL A 60 -7.54 5.82 -13.93
C VAL A 60 -7.00 4.56 -13.24
N PHE A 61 -6.04 4.71 -12.33
CA PHE A 61 -5.48 3.59 -11.57
C PHE A 61 -6.55 2.90 -10.73
N ALA A 62 -7.33 3.65 -9.95
CA ALA A 62 -8.39 3.11 -9.10
C ALA A 62 -9.43 2.35 -9.93
N PHE A 63 -9.91 2.94 -11.04
CA PHE A 63 -10.85 2.28 -11.93
C PHE A 63 -10.34 0.95 -12.48
N ASN A 64 -9.07 0.91 -12.93
CA ASN A 64 -8.48 -0.32 -13.48
C ASN A 64 -8.24 -1.38 -12.40
N LEU A 65 -7.84 -0.97 -11.18
CA LEU A 65 -7.63 -1.88 -10.06
C LEU A 65 -8.94 -2.56 -9.68
N ASP A 66 -10.01 -1.78 -9.48
CA ASP A 66 -11.33 -2.29 -9.10
C ASP A 66 -11.89 -3.23 -10.18
N SER A 67 -11.90 -2.78 -11.45
CA SER A 67 -12.39 -3.58 -12.58
C SER A 67 -11.61 -4.89 -12.75
N GLY A 68 -10.29 -4.83 -12.52
CA GLY A 68 -9.42 -6.00 -12.57
C GLY A 68 -9.75 -7.02 -11.49
N LEU A 69 -9.87 -6.57 -10.23
CA LEU A 69 -10.20 -7.43 -9.10
C LEU A 69 -11.58 -8.09 -9.25
N GLU A 70 -12.59 -7.33 -9.68
CA GLU A 70 -13.92 -7.86 -9.96
C GLU A 70 -13.88 -9.01 -10.98
N SER A 71 -13.06 -8.88 -12.01
CA SER A 71 -12.91 -9.91 -13.05
C SER A 71 -12.28 -11.22 -12.54
N TYR A 72 -11.49 -11.16 -11.45
CA TYR A 72 -10.88 -12.35 -10.82
C TYR A 72 -11.77 -13.02 -9.78
N MET A 73 -12.90 -12.40 -9.39
CA MET A 73 -13.85 -12.94 -8.42
C MET A 73 -15.00 -13.73 -9.05
N ILE A 74 -14.90 -14.05 -10.35
CA ILE A 74 -15.82 -14.87 -11.13
C ILE A 74 -15.32 -16.31 -11.14
#